data_AF-A0A928DJ56-F1
#
_entry.id   AF-A0A928DJ56-F1
#
_cell.length_a   1.000
_cell.length_b   1.000
_cell.length_c   1.000
_cell.angle_alpha   90.00
_cell.angle_beta   90.00
_cell.angle_gamma   90.00
#
_symmetry.space_group_name_H-M   'P 1'
#
loop_
_entity.id
_entity.type
_entity.pdbx_description
1 polymer ?
#
loop_
_entity_poly.entity_id
_entity_poly.type
_entity_poly.pdbx_seq_one_letter_code
_entity_poly.pdbx_strand_id
1 'polypeptide(L)'
;MSEKYYKVIAQNSASPTKEFDYSAYLPSCDCAGIWLPEIPDAKIRGKGYYVSKNWRIWYVDGARIFEVECEGLDVEVLNGVEKQACCKRMRLLRDVTDELVNTISDTNFNCGNGNLGRSNDGDCNIGDFNKGSRNVGNLNVGDFNTGDSNTGIDNVGNDNLGSLNSGSSNKGHSNTGSFNIGSFNSGDYNKGHANTGSFNVGNRNSGKWNVCNYSSGFFNTQEPVAIMFNKPTNLKVSQIRLPKWLQKKNLLDAIENADVADLEATFLLPNFSPEIFEQITNISVAQIKTAIATKKLKEL
;
A
#
# COMPACT_ATOMS: atom_id res chain seq x y z
N MET A 1 -19.46 -9.96 14.54
CA MET A 1 -20.31 -11.00 13.90
C MET A 1 -19.39 -11.92 13.14
N SER A 2 -19.57 -13.24 13.20
CA SER A 2 -18.81 -14.18 12.36
C SER A 2 -19.04 -13.83 10.89
N GLU A 3 -17.99 -13.74 10.08
CA GLU A 3 -18.14 -13.41 8.67
C GLU A 3 -18.85 -14.55 7.93
N LYS A 4 -20.04 -14.24 7.39
CA LYS A 4 -20.88 -15.20 6.66
C LYS A 4 -20.58 -15.15 5.17
N TYR A 5 -20.59 -16.31 4.54
CA TYR A 5 -20.61 -16.43 3.09
C TYR A 5 -22.03 -16.58 2.60
N TYR A 6 -22.28 -16.04 1.41
CA TYR A 6 -23.55 -16.14 0.75
C TYR A 6 -23.38 -16.75 -0.64
N LYS A 7 -24.41 -17.48 -1.06
CA LYS A 7 -24.60 -17.94 -2.42
C LYS A 7 -25.81 -17.24 -3.02
N VAL A 8 -25.59 -16.55 -4.14
CA VAL A 8 -26.69 -16.02 -4.95
C VAL A 8 -27.04 -17.04 -6.04
N ILE A 9 -28.33 -17.34 -6.16
CA ILE A 9 -28.89 -18.31 -7.11
C ILE A 9 -29.96 -17.57 -7.94
N ALA A 10 -29.81 -17.59 -9.26
CA ALA A 10 -30.75 -16.93 -10.16
C ALA A 10 -32.09 -17.69 -10.25
N GLN A 11 -33.10 -17.08 -10.88
CA GLN A 11 -34.46 -17.63 -10.99
C GLN A 11 -34.53 -19.01 -11.68
N ASN A 12 -33.56 -19.33 -12.55
CA ASN A 12 -33.44 -20.64 -13.19
C ASN A 12 -32.75 -21.70 -12.31
N SER A 13 -32.64 -21.47 -11.00
CA SER A 13 -31.91 -22.30 -10.04
C SER A 13 -30.41 -22.47 -10.34
N ALA A 14 -29.83 -21.67 -11.23
CA ALA A 14 -28.42 -21.74 -11.57
C ALA A 14 -27.58 -20.65 -10.88
N SER A 15 -26.28 -20.88 -10.75
CA SER A 15 -25.36 -19.83 -10.32
C SER A 15 -25.17 -18.82 -11.47
N PRO A 16 -25.07 -17.51 -11.18
CA PRO A 16 -24.76 -16.50 -12.20
C PRO A 16 -23.43 -16.73 -12.95
N THR A 17 -22.53 -17.53 -12.37
CA THR A 17 -21.17 -17.76 -12.87
C THR A 17 -20.94 -19.18 -13.43
N LYS A 18 -21.84 -20.14 -13.14
CA LYS A 18 -21.75 -21.55 -13.60
C LYS A 18 -23.13 -22.22 -13.62
N GLU A 19 -23.42 -22.97 -14.68
CA GLU A 19 -24.68 -23.72 -14.88
C GLU A 19 -24.82 -24.98 -13.98
N PHE A 20 -24.54 -24.88 -12.68
CA PHE A 20 -24.89 -25.92 -11.71
C PHE A 20 -26.32 -25.66 -11.23
N ASP A 21 -27.20 -26.66 -11.35
CA ASP A 21 -28.56 -26.60 -10.83
C ASP A 21 -28.60 -26.94 -9.34
N TYR A 22 -29.06 -25.98 -8.53
CA TYR A 22 -29.13 -26.11 -7.07
C TYR A 22 -30.47 -26.67 -6.58
N SER A 23 -31.45 -26.92 -7.45
CA SER A 23 -32.84 -27.23 -7.06
C SER A 23 -32.95 -28.38 -6.05
N ALA A 24 -32.16 -29.44 -6.22
CA ALA A 24 -32.16 -30.61 -5.33
C ALA A 24 -31.45 -30.38 -3.97
N TYR A 25 -30.77 -29.25 -3.80
CA TYR A 25 -29.93 -28.93 -2.64
C TYR A 25 -30.47 -27.76 -1.83
N LEU A 26 -31.61 -27.19 -2.23
CA LEU A 26 -32.25 -26.09 -1.54
C LEU A 26 -32.69 -26.53 -0.13
N PRO A 27 -32.57 -25.66 0.88
CA PRO A 27 -33.10 -25.92 2.20
C PRO A 27 -34.64 -26.02 2.17
N SER A 28 -35.21 -26.83 3.07
CA SER A 28 -36.65 -26.98 3.25
C SER A 28 -37.01 -26.65 4.69
N CYS A 29 -38.02 -25.80 4.92
CA CYS A 29 -38.69 -25.54 6.21
C CYS A 29 -37.78 -25.74 7.45
N ASP A 30 -37.02 -24.70 7.79
CA ASP A 30 -36.09 -24.61 8.93
C ASP A 30 -34.92 -25.62 8.96
N CYS A 31 -34.83 -26.52 7.99
CA CYS A 31 -33.70 -27.43 7.83
C CYS A 31 -32.74 -26.93 6.76
N ALA A 32 -31.44 -26.99 7.06
CA ALA A 32 -30.41 -26.82 6.04
C ALA A 32 -30.59 -27.84 4.91
N GLY A 33 -30.25 -27.43 3.68
CA GLY A 33 -30.24 -28.32 2.52
C GLY A 33 -29.23 -29.45 2.69
N ILE A 34 -29.14 -30.36 1.73
CA ILE A 34 -28.07 -31.38 1.75
C ILE A 34 -26.76 -30.81 1.21
N TRP A 35 -25.65 -31.43 1.60
CA TRP A 35 -24.35 -31.07 1.05
C TRP A 35 -24.28 -31.35 -0.45
N LEU A 36 -23.77 -30.37 -1.21
CA LEU A 36 -23.48 -30.53 -2.63
C LEU A 36 -22.41 -31.61 -2.87
N PRO A 37 -22.31 -32.21 -4.07
CA PRO A 37 -21.21 -33.13 -4.39
C PRO A 37 -19.85 -32.46 -4.18
N GLU A 38 -18.85 -33.21 -3.73
CA GLU A 38 -17.50 -32.66 -3.55
C GLU A 38 -16.80 -32.45 -4.90
N ILE A 39 -16.05 -31.35 -5.03
CA ILE A 39 -15.12 -31.08 -6.14
C ILE A 39 -13.69 -31.10 -5.58
N PRO A 40 -12.95 -32.22 -5.71
CA PRO A 40 -11.68 -32.43 -5.00
C PRO A 40 -10.59 -31.37 -5.26
N ASP A 41 -10.45 -30.94 -6.52
CA ASP A 41 -9.47 -29.91 -6.94
C ASP A 41 -10.12 -28.53 -7.12
N ALA A 42 -11.08 -28.17 -6.25
CA ALA A 42 -11.66 -26.85 -6.31
C ALA A 42 -10.60 -25.78 -6.04
N LYS A 43 -10.64 -24.73 -6.87
CA LYS A 43 -9.73 -23.59 -6.80
C LYS A 43 -10.43 -22.35 -7.35
N ILE A 44 -10.18 -21.20 -6.74
CA ILE A 44 -10.64 -19.93 -7.27
C ILE A 44 -10.06 -19.69 -8.67
N ARG A 45 -10.86 -19.10 -9.57
CA ARG A 45 -10.60 -19.00 -11.02
C ARG A 45 -10.50 -20.35 -11.75
N GLY A 46 -10.86 -21.44 -11.08
CA GLY A 46 -10.93 -22.79 -11.64
C GLY A 46 -12.31 -23.43 -11.46
N LYS A 47 -12.33 -24.73 -11.13
CA LYS A 47 -13.54 -25.48 -10.77
C LYS A 47 -13.86 -25.34 -9.27
N GLY A 48 -15.12 -25.53 -8.90
CA GLY A 48 -15.58 -25.36 -7.51
C GLY A 48 -16.83 -24.51 -7.39
N TYR A 49 -17.32 -24.38 -6.16
CA TYR A 49 -18.52 -23.62 -5.81
C TYR A 49 -18.16 -22.23 -5.32
N TYR A 50 -18.68 -21.21 -6.02
CA TYR A 50 -18.35 -19.82 -5.73
C TYR A 50 -19.35 -19.19 -4.77
N VAL A 51 -18.83 -18.48 -3.78
CA VAL A 51 -19.54 -17.81 -2.69
C VAL A 51 -18.92 -16.43 -2.45
N SER A 52 -19.64 -15.51 -1.82
CA SER A 52 -19.09 -14.19 -1.48
C SER A 52 -19.68 -13.66 -0.17
N LYS A 53 -18.87 -12.92 0.59
CA LYS A 53 -19.35 -12.09 1.71
C LYS A 53 -20.16 -10.89 1.20
N ASN A 54 -19.83 -10.41 0.00
CA ASN A 54 -20.42 -9.24 -0.63
C ASN A 54 -21.48 -9.67 -1.65
N TRP A 55 -22.59 -10.26 -1.17
CA TRP A 55 -23.66 -10.82 -2.01
C TRP A 55 -24.23 -9.82 -3.03
N ARG A 56 -24.28 -8.52 -2.69
CA ARG A 56 -24.79 -7.44 -3.56
C ARG A 56 -24.10 -7.40 -4.92
N ILE A 57 -22.80 -7.72 -4.96
CA ILE A 57 -22.01 -7.76 -6.20
C ILE A 57 -22.58 -8.77 -7.20
N TRP A 58 -23.19 -9.84 -6.69
CA TRP A 58 -23.66 -10.98 -7.48
C TRP A 58 -25.17 -11.03 -7.61
N TYR A 59 -25.89 -10.10 -6.97
CA TYR A 59 -27.34 -10.07 -6.95
C TYR A 59 -27.90 -9.53 -8.27
N VAL A 60 -28.92 -10.20 -8.77
CA VAL A 60 -29.76 -9.73 -9.87
C VAL A 60 -31.20 -9.82 -9.42
N ASP A 61 -32.07 -8.96 -9.95
CA ASP A 61 -33.46 -8.91 -9.53
C ASP A 61 -34.15 -10.28 -9.64
N GLY A 62 -34.86 -10.67 -8.58
CA GLY A 62 -35.49 -11.97 -8.43
C GLY A 62 -34.57 -13.16 -8.13
N ALA A 63 -33.26 -12.96 -7.94
CA ALA A 63 -32.38 -13.99 -7.42
C ALA A 63 -32.64 -14.27 -5.93
N ARG A 64 -32.29 -15.47 -5.49
CA ARG A 64 -32.34 -15.87 -4.07
C ARG A 64 -30.94 -15.85 -3.46
N ILE A 65 -30.84 -15.39 -2.23
CA ILE A 65 -29.60 -15.32 -1.45
C ILE A 65 -29.68 -16.35 -0.33
N PHE A 66 -28.70 -17.24 -0.29
CA PHE A 66 -28.59 -18.27 0.75
C PHE A 66 -27.37 -18.02 1.62
N GLU A 67 -27.55 -18.10 2.93
CA GLU A 67 -26.43 -18.28 3.85
C GLU A 67 -25.87 -19.69 3.63
N VAL A 68 -24.55 -19.82 3.57
CA VAL A 68 -23.90 -21.10 3.26
C VAL A 68 -22.84 -21.49 4.26
N GLU A 69 -22.70 -22.80 4.42
CA GLU A 69 -21.56 -23.44 5.07
C GLU A 69 -20.66 -24.04 3.98
N CYS A 70 -19.33 -23.86 4.11
CA CYS A 70 -18.36 -24.23 3.07
C CYS A 70 -17.25 -25.13 3.64
N GLU A 71 -16.80 -26.09 2.83
CA GLU A 71 -15.61 -26.91 3.08
C GLU A 71 -14.55 -26.68 1.99
N GLY A 72 -13.28 -26.66 2.40
CA GLY A 72 -12.15 -26.47 1.47
C GLY A 72 -12.20 -25.11 0.78
N LEU A 73 -12.40 -24.04 1.56
CA LEU A 73 -12.46 -22.67 1.06
C LEU A 73 -11.08 -22.22 0.55
N ASP A 74 -11.08 -21.73 -0.67
CA ASP A 74 -9.96 -21.10 -1.37
C ASP A 74 -10.36 -19.65 -1.68
N VAL A 75 -9.58 -18.70 -1.15
CA VAL A 75 -9.90 -17.28 -1.15
C VAL A 75 -8.81 -16.52 -1.89
N GLU A 76 -9.20 -15.65 -2.81
CA GLU A 76 -8.30 -14.70 -3.44
C GLU A 76 -8.59 -13.30 -2.91
N VAL A 77 -7.58 -12.72 -2.27
CA VAL A 77 -7.61 -11.33 -1.82
C VAL A 77 -6.73 -10.53 -2.76
N LEU A 78 -7.34 -9.78 -3.67
CA LEU A 78 -6.62 -8.85 -4.53
C LEU A 78 -6.67 -7.48 -3.88
N ASN A 79 -5.50 -6.90 -3.61
CA ASN A 79 -5.35 -5.58 -2.98
C ASN A 79 -6.18 -5.44 -1.69
N GLY A 80 -6.25 -6.47 -0.84
CA GLY A 80 -7.01 -6.39 0.42
C GLY A 80 -8.52 -6.58 0.27
N VAL A 81 -9.03 -6.80 -0.95
CA VAL A 81 -10.45 -7.06 -1.21
C VAL A 81 -10.68 -8.52 -1.55
N GLU A 82 -11.56 -9.15 -0.78
CA GLU A 82 -12.14 -10.43 -1.13
C GLU A 82 -13.38 -10.22 -2.01
N LYS A 83 -13.21 -10.32 -3.33
CA LYS A 83 -14.34 -10.19 -4.28
C LYS A 83 -15.25 -11.43 -4.23
N GLN A 84 -14.63 -12.60 -4.15
CA GLN A 84 -15.30 -13.90 -4.15
C GLN A 84 -14.36 -14.95 -3.54
N ALA A 85 -14.95 -16.04 -3.03
CA ALA A 85 -14.25 -17.24 -2.63
C ALA A 85 -14.80 -18.45 -3.39
N CYS A 86 -14.00 -19.51 -3.46
CA CYS A 86 -14.36 -20.79 -4.05
C CYS A 86 -14.26 -21.88 -2.98
N CYS A 87 -15.12 -22.88 -2.99
CA CYS A 87 -15.05 -24.00 -2.05
C CYS A 87 -15.19 -25.34 -2.76
N LYS A 88 -14.65 -26.39 -2.14
CA LYS A 88 -14.74 -27.78 -2.61
C LYS A 88 -16.16 -28.33 -2.48
N ARG A 89 -16.84 -27.94 -1.41
CA ARG A 89 -18.18 -28.38 -1.08
C ARG A 89 -18.88 -27.28 -0.31
N MET A 90 -20.19 -27.16 -0.47
CA MET A 90 -21.00 -26.29 0.38
C MET A 90 -22.38 -26.88 0.66
N ARG A 91 -23.08 -26.29 1.61
CA ARG A 91 -24.47 -26.56 1.94
C ARG A 91 -25.22 -25.26 2.12
N LEU A 92 -26.40 -25.17 1.49
CA LEU A 92 -27.29 -24.02 1.62
C LEU A 92 -28.04 -24.13 2.95
N LEU A 93 -27.86 -23.18 3.86
CA LEU A 93 -28.40 -23.26 5.21
C LEU A 93 -29.84 -22.76 5.28
N ARG A 94 -30.07 -21.55 4.77
CA ARG A 94 -31.40 -20.91 4.78
C ARG A 94 -31.45 -19.82 3.72
N ASP A 95 -32.66 -19.55 3.24
CA ASP A 95 -32.94 -18.41 2.38
C ASP A 95 -32.99 -17.13 3.22
N VAL A 96 -32.18 -16.15 2.86
CA VAL A 96 -32.04 -14.86 3.55
C VAL A 96 -32.39 -13.69 2.61
N THR A 97 -33.04 -13.98 1.48
CA THR A 97 -33.30 -12.98 0.43
C THR A 97 -34.09 -11.80 0.98
N ASP A 98 -35.24 -12.04 1.58
CA ASP A 98 -36.11 -10.99 2.12
C ASP A 98 -35.46 -10.25 3.30
N GLU A 99 -34.71 -10.98 4.16
CA GLU A 99 -33.98 -10.39 5.29
C GLU A 99 -32.94 -9.37 4.82
N LEU A 100 -32.26 -9.64 3.70
CA LEU A 100 -31.18 -8.78 3.20
C LEU A 100 -31.70 -7.71 2.23
N VAL A 101 -32.52 -8.09 1.25
CA VAL A 101 -33.00 -7.20 0.19
C VAL A 101 -33.94 -6.13 0.75
N ASN A 102 -34.85 -6.47 1.66
CA ASN A 102 -35.81 -5.49 2.19
C ASN A 102 -35.17 -4.43 3.10
N THR A 103 -33.92 -4.64 3.53
CA THR A 103 -33.17 -3.60 4.25
C THR A 103 -32.66 -2.49 3.34
N ILE A 104 -32.71 -2.69 2.03
CA ILE A 104 -32.18 -1.77 1.03
C ILE A 104 -33.34 -1.16 0.25
N SER A 105 -33.61 0.12 0.49
CA SER A 105 -34.68 0.86 -0.20
C SER A 105 -34.31 1.23 -1.65
N ASP A 106 -33.02 1.21 -1.98
CA ASP A 106 -32.52 1.59 -3.29
C ASP A 106 -32.63 0.42 -4.29
N THR A 107 -33.26 0.66 -5.43
CA THR A 107 -33.47 -0.35 -6.49
C THR A 107 -32.19 -0.78 -7.20
N ASN A 108 -31.11 -0.01 -7.03
CA ASN A 108 -29.78 -0.34 -7.51
C ASN A 108 -28.90 -0.99 -6.43
N PHE A 109 -29.50 -1.36 -5.28
CA PHE A 109 -28.86 -2.02 -4.16
C PHE A 109 -27.75 -1.21 -3.50
N ASN A 110 -27.78 0.12 -3.63
CA ASN A 110 -26.88 0.99 -2.89
C ASN A 110 -27.30 1.07 -1.41
N CYS A 111 -26.32 1.01 -0.52
CA CYS A 111 -26.49 1.23 0.91
C CYS A 111 -25.76 2.54 1.28
N GLY A 112 -26.47 3.47 1.92
CA GLY A 112 -25.99 4.83 2.21
C GLY A 112 -26.53 5.88 1.24
N ASN A 113 -26.06 7.11 1.34
CA ASN A 113 -26.63 8.28 0.70
C ASN A 113 -25.77 8.79 -0.47
N GLY A 114 -26.43 9.31 -1.51
CA GLY A 114 -25.76 10.04 -2.60
C GLY A 114 -24.92 9.17 -3.54
N ASN A 115 -25.11 7.84 -3.51
CA ASN A 115 -24.45 6.94 -4.45
C ASN A 115 -25.08 7.03 -5.85
N LEU A 116 -24.25 6.99 -6.88
CA LEU A 116 -24.64 6.89 -8.29
C LEU A 116 -24.04 5.63 -8.89
N GLY A 117 -24.88 4.75 -9.43
CA GLY A 117 -24.49 3.43 -9.94
C GLY A 117 -25.16 2.33 -9.13
N ARG A 118 -24.51 1.17 -9.00
CA ARG A 118 -25.07 -0.04 -8.40
C ARG A 118 -24.22 -0.60 -7.28
N SER A 119 -24.91 -1.15 -6.27
CA SER A 119 -24.32 -1.98 -5.22
C SER A 119 -23.17 -1.33 -4.45
N ASN A 120 -23.17 0.00 -4.33
CA ASN A 120 -22.24 0.71 -3.47
C ASN A 120 -22.63 0.56 -2.00
N ASP A 121 -21.65 0.53 -1.12
CA ASP A 121 -21.82 0.42 0.33
C ASP A 121 -21.06 1.55 1.04
N GLY A 122 -21.75 2.62 1.41
CA GLY A 122 -21.21 3.85 1.97
C GLY A 122 -21.84 5.08 1.30
N ASP A 123 -21.19 6.23 1.36
CA ASP A 123 -21.79 7.50 0.91
C ASP A 123 -21.07 8.12 -0.29
N CYS A 124 -21.83 8.74 -1.18
CA CYS A 124 -21.33 9.58 -2.28
C CYS A 124 -20.37 8.87 -3.24
N ASN A 125 -20.53 7.57 -3.48
CA ASN A 125 -19.75 6.87 -4.50
C ASN A 125 -20.34 7.07 -5.90
N ILE A 126 -19.48 7.14 -6.91
CA ILE A 126 -19.84 7.20 -8.33
C ILE A 126 -19.25 5.98 -9.04
N GLY A 127 -20.09 5.17 -9.67
CA GLY A 127 -19.73 3.89 -10.28
C GLY A 127 -20.32 2.73 -9.48
N ASP A 128 -19.78 1.54 -9.67
CA ASP A 128 -20.39 0.31 -9.17
C ASP A 128 -19.49 -0.42 -8.16
N PHE A 129 -20.14 -1.06 -7.18
CA PHE A 129 -19.51 -1.98 -6.24
C PHE A 129 -18.40 -1.36 -5.37
N ASN A 130 -18.48 -0.05 -5.09
CA ASN A 130 -17.55 0.58 -4.16
C ASN A 130 -17.97 0.34 -2.71
N LYS A 131 -17.00 0.20 -1.82
CA LYS A 131 -17.21 0.12 -0.37
C LYS A 131 -16.43 1.23 0.32
N GLY A 132 -17.07 1.95 1.22
CA GLY A 132 -16.58 3.20 1.79
C GLY A 132 -17.20 4.39 1.05
N SER A 133 -16.58 5.56 1.13
CA SER A 133 -17.21 6.81 0.74
C SER A 133 -16.39 7.61 -0.27
N ARG A 134 -17.10 8.34 -1.15
CA ARG A 134 -16.53 9.29 -2.12
C ARG A 134 -15.54 8.64 -3.09
N ASN A 135 -15.73 7.38 -3.43
CA ASN A 135 -14.98 6.74 -4.50
C ASN A 135 -15.59 7.07 -5.88
N VAL A 136 -14.74 7.19 -6.89
CA VAL A 136 -15.12 7.36 -8.29
C VAL A 136 -14.50 6.24 -9.12
N GLY A 137 -15.32 5.50 -9.86
CA GLY A 137 -14.93 4.28 -10.56
C GLY A 137 -15.55 3.06 -9.89
N ASN A 138 -14.98 1.88 -10.08
CA ASN A 138 -15.60 0.62 -9.69
C ASN A 138 -14.72 -0.17 -8.73
N LEU A 139 -15.37 -0.97 -7.87
CA LEU A 139 -14.70 -1.96 -7.03
C LEU A 139 -13.64 -1.37 -6.08
N ASN A 140 -13.74 -0.09 -5.74
CA ASN A 140 -12.85 0.52 -4.75
C ASN A 140 -13.28 0.15 -3.34
N VAL A 141 -12.31 -0.01 -2.44
CA VAL A 141 -12.55 -0.27 -1.02
C VAL A 141 -11.78 0.73 -0.16
N GLY A 142 -12.48 1.44 0.72
CA GLY A 142 -11.95 2.58 1.46
C GLY A 142 -12.53 3.88 0.89
N ASP A 143 -11.80 4.98 1.01
CA ASP A 143 -12.39 6.31 0.79
C ASP A 143 -11.59 7.13 -0.23
N PHE A 144 -12.29 8.00 -0.97
CA PHE A 144 -11.69 8.99 -1.87
C PHE A 144 -10.82 8.42 -3.00
N ASN A 145 -11.00 7.15 -3.38
CA ASN A 145 -10.25 6.58 -4.48
C ASN A 145 -10.87 6.99 -5.82
N THR A 146 -10.03 7.31 -6.81
CA THR A 146 -10.43 7.59 -8.19
C THR A 146 -9.79 6.59 -9.14
N GLY A 147 -10.60 5.91 -9.94
CA GLY A 147 -10.22 4.78 -10.80
C GLY A 147 -10.81 3.48 -10.27
N ASP A 148 -10.26 2.33 -10.69
CA ASP A 148 -10.86 1.03 -10.42
C ASP A 148 -10.01 0.13 -9.52
N SER A 149 -10.67 -0.68 -8.69
CA SER A 149 -10.06 -1.72 -7.86
C SER A 149 -8.96 -1.23 -6.92
N ASN A 150 -9.03 0.03 -6.47
CA ASN A 150 -8.13 0.54 -5.44
C ASN A 150 -8.58 0.10 -4.05
N THR A 151 -7.64 0.02 -3.12
CA THR A 151 -7.94 -0.22 -1.72
C THR A 151 -7.12 0.66 -0.81
N GLY A 152 -7.81 1.34 0.10
CA GLY A 152 -7.27 2.31 1.03
C GLY A 152 -7.82 3.71 0.73
N ILE A 153 -6.97 4.74 0.78
CA ILE A 153 -7.44 6.13 0.82
C ILE A 153 -6.70 7.01 -0.19
N ASP A 154 -7.44 7.85 -0.91
CA ASP A 154 -6.88 8.86 -1.82
C ASP A 154 -5.96 8.27 -2.91
N ASN A 155 -6.25 7.06 -3.41
CA ASN A 155 -5.52 6.54 -4.57
C ASN A 155 -6.13 7.06 -5.88
N VAL A 156 -5.28 7.37 -6.85
CA VAL A 156 -5.66 7.78 -8.20
C VAL A 156 -5.06 6.81 -9.22
N GLY A 157 -5.90 6.30 -10.12
CA GLY A 157 -5.54 5.24 -11.07
C GLY A 157 -6.10 3.90 -10.61
N ASN A 158 -5.45 2.78 -10.94
CA ASN A 158 -6.07 1.46 -10.81
C ASN A 158 -5.25 0.47 -9.97
N ASP A 159 -5.93 -0.45 -9.30
CA ASP A 159 -5.29 -1.56 -8.59
C ASP A 159 -4.26 -1.15 -7.53
N ASN A 160 -4.36 0.06 -6.96
CA ASN A 160 -3.46 0.49 -5.91
C ASN A 160 -3.91 -0.03 -4.54
N LEU A 161 -2.95 -0.36 -3.69
CA LEU A 161 -3.14 -0.78 -2.31
C LEU A 161 -2.40 0.17 -1.37
N GLY A 162 -3.12 0.80 -0.45
CA GLY A 162 -2.60 1.72 0.55
C GLY A 162 -3.13 3.14 0.31
N SER A 163 -2.29 4.16 0.35
CA SER A 163 -2.80 5.54 0.29
C SER A 163 -1.99 6.49 -0.57
N LEU A 164 -2.65 7.50 -1.13
CA LEU A 164 -1.99 8.57 -1.89
C LEU A 164 -1.15 8.05 -3.06
N ASN A 165 -1.44 6.88 -3.60
CA ASN A 165 -0.73 6.37 -4.78
C ASN A 165 -1.37 6.95 -6.05
N SER A 166 -0.54 7.32 -7.02
CA SER A 166 -0.96 7.77 -8.34
C SER A 166 -0.38 6.85 -9.42
N GLY A 167 -1.23 6.29 -10.26
CA GLY A 167 -0.85 5.33 -11.30
C GLY A 167 -1.45 3.95 -11.04
N SER A 168 -0.72 2.86 -11.31
CA SER A 168 -1.31 1.51 -11.30
C SER A 168 -0.55 0.47 -10.49
N SER A 169 -1.26 -0.42 -9.80
CA SER A 169 -0.66 -1.57 -9.12
C SER A 169 0.42 -1.23 -8.08
N ASN A 170 0.36 -0.04 -7.47
CA ASN A 170 1.29 0.33 -6.41
C ASN A 170 0.83 -0.23 -5.05
N LYS A 171 1.78 -0.58 -4.18
CA LYS A 171 1.52 -1.07 -2.83
C LYS A 171 2.29 -0.25 -1.81
N GLY A 172 1.59 0.35 -0.85
CA GLY A 172 2.13 1.23 0.19
C GLY A 172 1.58 2.64 0.02
N HIS A 173 2.41 3.68 0.17
CA HIS A 173 1.87 5.04 0.11
C HIS A 173 2.72 6.04 -0.67
N SER A 174 2.04 7.04 -1.23
CA SER A 174 2.68 8.18 -1.92
C SER A 174 3.59 7.73 -3.08
N ASN A 175 3.25 6.64 -3.76
CA ASN A 175 3.98 6.22 -4.95
C ASN A 175 3.35 6.82 -6.21
N THR A 176 4.18 7.20 -7.18
CA THR A 176 3.78 7.66 -8.50
C THR A 176 4.35 6.75 -9.57
N GLY A 177 3.53 6.30 -10.51
CA GLY A 177 3.90 5.36 -11.58
C GLY A 177 3.28 4.00 -11.34
N SER A 178 3.96 2.91 -11.69
CA SER A 178 3.36 1.57 -11.67
C SER A 178 4.20 0.50 -10.96
N PHE A 179 3.52 -0.46 -10.33
CA PHE A 179 4.14 -1.63 -9.71
C PHE A 179 5.20 -1.31 -8.63
N ASN A 180 5.10 -0.15 -7.98
CA ASN A 180 5.99 0.16 -6.86
C ASN A 180 5.52 -0.53 -5.58
N ILE A 181 6.46 -0.99 -4.78
CA ILE A 181 6.21 -1.58 -3.46
C ILE A 181 7.01 -0.81 -2.42
N GLY A 182 6.32 -0.24 -1.43
CA GLY A 182 6.90 0.60 -0.38
C GLY A 182 6.32 2.02 -0.47
N SER A 183 7.15 3.04 -0.27
CA SER A 183 6.63 4.40 -0.14
C SER A 183 7.47 5.45 -0.84
N PHE A 184 6.83 6.52 -1.30
CA PHE A 184 7.49 7.68 -1.92
C PHE A 184 8.31 7.33 -3.18
N ASN A 185 7.99 6.24 -3.87
CA ASN A 185 8.69 5.91 -5.11
C ASN A 185 8.06 6.66 -6.29
N SER A 186 8.90 7.16 -7.18
CA SER A 186 8.50 7.78 -8.44
C SER A 186 9.09 7.00 -9.62
N GLY A 187 8.24 6.57 -10.55
CA GLY A 187 8.59 5.70 -11.67
C GLY A 187 8.02 4.30 -11.50
N ASP A 188 8.69 3.26 -12.01
CA ASP A 188 8.06 1.93 -12.14
C ASP A 188 8.88 0.79 -11.55
N TYR A 189 8.21 -0.21 -10.98
CA TYR A 189 8.83 -1.44 -10.47
C TYR A 189 9.91 -1.21 -9.39
N ASN A 190 9.79 -0.15 -8.59
CA ASN A 190 10.69 0.07 -7.48
C ASN A 190 10.22 -0.69 -6.22
N LYS A 191 11.16 -1.26 -5.47
CA LYS A 191 10.89 -1.90 -4.18
C LYS A 191 11.73 -1.25 -3.08
N GLY A 192 11.05 -0.64 -2.11
CA GLY A 192 11.64 0.09 -1.00
C GLY A 192 11.08 1.51 -0.92
N HIS A 193 11.89 2.46 -0.46
CA HIS A 193 11.42 3.81 -0.15
C HIS A 193 12.21 4.90 -0.87
N ALA A 194 11.49 5.93 -1.33
CA ALA A 194 12.05 7.14 -1.91
C ALA A 194 12.96 6.90 -3.13
N ASN A 195 12.65 5.90 -3.97
CA ASN A 195 13.38 5.68 -5.21
C ASN A 195 12.78 6.52 -6.35
N THR A 196 13.64 7.05 -7.23
CA THR A 196 13.26 7.72 -8.47
C THR A 196 13.82 6.95 -9.68
N GLY A 197 12.97 6.64 -10.66
CA GLY A 197 13.34 5.87 -11.85
C GLY A 197 12.70 4.48 -11.82
N SER A 198 13.38 3.44 -12.31
CA SER A 198 12.73 2.13 -12.49
C SER A 198 13.59 0.95 -12.07
N PHE A 199 12.94 -0.11 -11.59
CA PHE A 199 13.61 -1.38 -11.22
C PHE A 199 14.67 -1.23 -10.11
N ASN A 200 14.53 -0.25 -9.22
CA ASN A 200 15.42 -0.12 -8.07
C ASN A 200 14.90 -0.95 -6.90
N VAL A 201 15.81 -1.62 -6.20
CA VAL A 201 15.55 -2.35 -4.96
C VAL A 201 16.43 -1.76 -3.86
N GLY A 202 15.81 -1.34 -2.77
CA GLY A 202 16.46 -0.60 -1.69
C GLY A 202 15.86 0.80 -1.55
N ASN A 203 16.59 1.71 -0.92
CA ASN A 203 16.06 3.02 -0.53
C ASN A 203 16.89 4.15 -1.13
N ARG A 204 16.20 5.24 -1.50
CA ARG A 204 16.82 6.50 -1.95
C ARG A 204 17.73 6.32 -3.17
N ASN A 205 17.34 5.44 -4.09
CA ASN A 205 18.04 5.30 -5.36
C ASN A 205 17.45 6.22 -6.43
N SER A 206 18.31 6.73 -7.30
CA SER A 206 17.95 7.45 -8.51
C SER A 206 18.54 6.73 -9.73
N GLY A 207 17.74 6.55 -10.78
CA GLY A 207 18.16 5.86 -12.01
C GLY A 207 17.49 4.50 -12.18
N LYS A 208 18.20 3.50 -12.71
CA LYS A 208 17.58 2.19 -12.99
C LYS A 208 18.45 1.02 -12.55
N TRP A 209 17.83 -0.07 -12.13
CA TRP A 209 18.53 -1.33 -11.81
C TRP A 209 19.55 -1.22 -10.67
N ASN A 210 19.33 -0.35 -9.68
CA ASN A 210 20.16 -0.32 -8.47
C ASN A 210 19.58 -1.26 -7.41
N VAL A 211 20.40 -2.13 -6.85
CA VAL A 211 20.05 -3.13 -5.82
C VAL A 211 20.84 -2.85 -4.55
N CYS A 212 20.83 -1.60 -4.10
CA CYS A 212 21.48 -1.11 -2.89
C CYS A 212 20.73 0.12 -2.36
N ASN A 213 21.30 0.88 -1.42
CA ASN A 213 20.72 2.14 -0.97
C ASN A 213 21.55 3.32 -1.48
N TYR A 214 20.94 4.50 -1.55
CA TYR A 214 21.60 5.79 -1.81
C TYR A 214 22.35 5.88 -3.15
N SER A 215 22.02 5.02 -4.13
CA SER A 215 22.70 5.01 -5.41
C SER A 215 22.10 6.02 -6.39
N SER A 216 22.95 6.69 -7.17
CA SER A 216 22.53 7.48 -8.32
C SER A 216 23.23 6.94 -9.55
N GLY A 217 22.50 6.23 -10.42
CA GLY A 217 23.08 5.62 -11.62
C GLY A 217 22.35 4.37 -12.09
N PHE A 218 23.09 3.48 -12.74
CA PHE A 218 22.57 2.29 -13.39
C PHE A 218 23.34 1.03 -12.97
N PHE A 219 22.64 -0.07 -12.71
CA PHE A 219 23.23 -1.40 -12.45
C PHE A 219 24.15 -1.47 -11.22
N ASN A 220 23.91 -0.68 -10.17
CA ASN A 220 24.72 -0.72 -8.96
C ASN A 220 24.23 -1.79 -7.97
N THR A 221 25.14 -2.59 -7.43
CA THR A 221 24.85 -3.59 -6.39
C THR A 221 25.48 -3.25 -5.03
N GLN A 222 26.34 -2.22 -4.99
CA GLN A 222 27.03 -1.77 -3.80
C GLN A 222 26.58 -0.35 -3.46
N GLU A 223 26.38 -0.10 -2.17
CA GLU A 223 26.07 1.25 -1.67
C GLU A 223 27.28 2.16 -1.90
N PRO A 224 27.10 3.35 -2.50
CA PRO A 224 28.21 4.25 -2.77
C PRO A 224 28.83 4.79 -1.48
N VAL A 225 30.12 5.07 -1.55
CA VAL A 225 30.81 5.85 -0.52
C VAL A 225 30.32 7.29 -0.54
N ALA A 226 30.42 7.96 0.60
CA ALA A 226 30.17 9.38 0.69
C ALA A 226 31.17 10.15 -0.17
N ILE A 227 30.68 11.18 -0.84
CA ILE A 227 31.51 12.24 -1.43
C ILE A 227 31.63 13.35 -0.39
N MET A 228 32.85 13.74 -0.06
CA MET A 228 33.13 14.82 0.88
C MET A 228 34.26 15.69 0.33
N PHE A 229 34.07 17.02 0.39
CA PHE A 229 34.96 18.00 -0.24
C PHE A 229 35.27 17.65 -1.72
N ASN A 230 34.21 17.34 -2.47
CA ASN A 230 34.24 17.01 -3.89
C ASN A 230 35.08 15.77 -4.26
N LYS A 231 35.41 14.90 -3.30
CA LYS A 231 36.19 13.67 -3.52
C LYS A 231 35.51 12.46 -2.86
N PRO A 232 35.64 11.26 -3.44
CA PRO A 232 35.16 10.05 -2.80
C PRO A 232 35.94 9.77 -1.51
N THR A 233 35.23 9.25 -0.51
CA THR A 233 35.83 8.75 0.73
C THR A 233 35.94 7.23 0.69
N ASN A 234 36.49 6.61 1.74
CA ASN A 234 36.41 5.17 1.97
C ASN A 234 35.26 4.78 2.93
N LEU A 235 34.33 5.71 3.21
CA LEU A 235 33.26 5.55 4.18
C LEU A 235 31.90 5.71 3.51
N LYS A 236 30.90 4.98 3.98
CA LYS A 236 29.49 5.23 3.64
C LYS A 236 28.99 6.49 4.36
N VAL A 237 27.94 7.12 3.83
CA VAL A 237 27.30 8.29 4.46
C VAL A 237 26.90 8.01 5.91
N SER A 238 26.39 6.81 6.18
CA SER A 238 25.98 6.37 7.52
C SER A 238 27.12 6.27 8.54
N GLN A 239 28.37 6.22 8.08
CA GLN A 239 29.58 6.12 8.91
C GLN A 239 30.20 7.50 9.21
N ILE A 240 29.83 8.53 8.45
CA ILE A 240 30.33 9.88 8.69
C ILE A 240 29.64 10.48 9.93
N ARG A 241 30.45 11.10 10.79
CA ARG A 241 29.99 11.89 11.93
C ARG A 241 30.52 13.30 11.77
N LEU A 242 29.63 14.25 11.56
CA LEU A 242 29.99 15.66 11.54
C LEU A 242 30.11 16.18 12.99
N PRO A 243 31.09 17.05 13.27
CA PRO A 243 31.13 17.83 14.49
C PRO A 243 29.77 18.40 14.88
N LYS A 244 29.42 18.37 16.16
CA LYS A 244 28.10 18.80 16.65
C LYS A 244 27.87 20.29 16.39
N TRP A 245 28.92 21.10 16.49
CA TRP A 245 28.83 22.54 16.22
C TRP A 245 28.41 22.86 14.77
N LEU A 246 28.79 22.01 13.80
CA LEU A 246 28.38 22.15 12.39
C LEU A 246 26.89 21.86 12.16
N GLN A 247 26.20 21.28 13.13
CA GLN A 247 24.77 20.96 13.05
C GLN A 247 23.90 22.10 13.61
N LYS A 248 24.52 23.22 14.00
CA LYS A 248 23.82 24.39 14.55
C LYS A 248 23.51 25.40 13.45
N LYS A 249 22.38 26.09 13.60
CA LYS A 249 21.91 27.10 12.63
C LYS A 249 22.86 28.30 12.55
N ASN A 250 23.39 28.76 13.69
CA ASN A 250 24.36 29.84 13.75
C ASN A 250 25.74 29.26 14.08
N LEU A 251 26.61 29.20 13.07
CA LEU A 251 27.93 28.57 13.22
C LEU A 251 28.90 29.40 14.05
N LEU A 252 28.81 30.74 14.04
CA LEU A 252 29.69 31.60 14.83
C LEU A 252 29.44 31.40 16.34
N ASP A 253 28.17 31.45 16.75
CA ASP A 253 27.76 31.15 18.12
C ASP A 253 28.09 29.70 18.51
N ALA A 254 27.96 28.75 17.57
CA ALA A 254 28.29 27.36 17.83
C ALA A 254 29.79 27.16 18.12
N ILE A 255 30.69 27.87 17.43
CA ILE A 255 32.14 27.80 17.68
C ILE A 255 32.48 28.30 19.10
N GLU A 256 31.82 29.37 19.55
CA GLU A 256 32.03 29.93 20.88
C GLU A 256 31.61 28.96 21.99
N ASN A 257 30.58 28.15 21.75
CA ASN A 257 30.03 27.22 22.73
C ASN A 257 30.56 25.78 22.60
N ALA A 258 31.17 25.41 21.48
CA ALA A 258 31.67 24.07 21.23
C ALA A 258 32.86 23.71 22.13
N ASP A 259 32.93 22.44 22.49
CA ASP A 259 34.06 21.79 23.14
C ASP A 259 35.25 21.67 22.18
N VAL A 260 36.46 21.77 22.72
CA VAL A 260 37.71 21.79 21.95
C VAL A 260 37.83 20.57 21.04
N ALA A 261 37.50 19.39 21.56
CA ALA A 261 37.55 18.14 20.79
C ALA A 261 36.58 18.14 19.59
N ASP A 262 35.39 18.76 19.73
CA ASP A 262 34.41 18.86 18.64
C ASP A 262 34.90 19.83 17.55
N LEU A 263 35.55 20.93 17.93
CA LEU A 263 36.19 21.84 16.98
C LEU A 263 37.36 21.16 16.25
N GLU A 264 38.22 20.43 16.98
CA GLU A 264 39.36 19.70 16.41
C GLU A 264 38.92 18.58 15.44
N ALA A 265 37.78 17.91 15.72
CA ALA A 265 37.21 16.89 14.85
C ALA A 265 36.88 17.41 13.43
N THR A 266 36.69 18.72 13.25
CA THR A 266 36.53 19.36 11.94
C THR A 266 37.68 19.01 11.00
N PHE A 267 38.91 19.03 11.51
CA PHE A 267 40.11 18.78 10.71
C PHE A 267 40.35 17.29 10.42
N LEU A 268 39.60 16.41 11.09
CA LEU A 268 39.64 14.96 10.89
C LEU A 268 38.58 14.49 9.88
N LEU A 269 37.78 15.40 9.34
CA LEU A 269 36.80 15.07 8.31
C LEU A 269 37.50 14.50 7.06
N PRO A 270 36.97 13.41 6.45
CA PRO A 270 37.54 12.84 5.23
C PRO A 270 37.71 13.89 4.13
N ASN A 271 38.86 13.90 3.46
CA ASN A 271 39.18 14.81 2.36
C ASN A 271 39.11 16.31 2.73
N PHE A 272 39.22 16.70 4.01
CA PHE A 272 39.07 18.08 4.45
C PHE A 272 39.84 19.09 3.58
N SER A 273 39.11 20.07 3.03
CA SER A 273 39.66 21.20 2.28
C SER A 273 39.24 22.49 2.99
N PRO A 274 40.21 23.27 3.52
CA PRO A 274 39.95 24.59 4.11
C PRO A 274 39.18 25.51 3.17
N GLU A 275 39.53 25.51 1.88
CA GLU A 275 38.97 26.41 0.88
C GLU A 275 37.50 26.11 0.63
N ILE A 276 37.16 24.82 0.39
CA ILE A 276 35.77 24.39 0.19
C ILE A 276 34.97 24.57 1.48
N PHE A 277 35.56 24.26 2.63
CA PHE A 277 34.91 24.43 3.92
C PHE A 277 34.52 25.89 4.17
N GLU A 278 35.47 26.82 3.99
CA GLU A 278 35.24 28.25 4.18
C GLU A 278 34.24 28.79 3.15
N GLN A 279 34.32 28.35 1.89
CA GLN A 279 33.35 28.73 0.85
C GLN A 279 31.90 28.36 1.23
N ILE A 280 31.69 27.21 1.87
CA ILE A 280 30.34 26.73 2.23
C ILE A 280 29.86 27.33 3.56
N THR A 281 30.74 27.41 4.55
CA THR A 281 30.38 27.76 5.94
C THR A 281 30.58 29.24 6.26
N ASN A 282 31.36 29.96 5.44
CA ASN A 282 31.87 31.29 5.72
C ASN A 282 32.68 31.39 7.04
N ILE A 283 33.25 30.26 7.49
CA ILE A 283 34.13 30.14 8.65
C ILE A 283 35.51 29.72 8.17
N SER A 284 36.50 30.57 8.43
CA SER A 284 37.90 30.26 8.15
C SER A 284 38.47 29.26 9.16
N VAL A 285 39.47 28.49 8.72
CA VAL A 285 40.26 27.62 9.62
C VAL A 285 40.95 28.44 10.73
N ALA A 286 41.32 29.69 10.44
CA ALA A 286 41.91 30.59 11.42
C ALA A 286 40.94 30.88 12.58
N GLN A 287 39.66 31.13 12.30
CA GLN A 287 38.64 31.34 13.34
C GLN A 287 38.50 30.12 14.25
N ILE A 288 38.45 28.91 13.68
CA ILE A 288 38.36 27.67 14.46
C ILE A 288 39.59 27.49 15.36
N LYS A 289 40.79 27.70 14.81
CA LYS A 289 42.05 27.59 15.56
C LYS A 289 42.13 28.62 16.69
N THR A 290 41.70 29.86 16.45
CA THR A 290 41.65 30.91 17.47
C THR A 290 40.68 30.55 18.60
N ALA A 291 39.51 29.99 18.28
CA ALA A 291 38.56 29.53 19.28
C ALA A 291 39.13 28.38 20.13
N ILE A 292 39.77 27.39 19.50
CA ILE A 292 40.45 26.29 20.21
C ILE A 292 41.52 26.83 21.16
N ALA A 293 42.40 27.73 20.68
CA ALA A 293 43.47 28.29 21.49
C ALA A 293 42.94 29.09 22.70
N THR A 294 41.91 29.90 22.46
CA THR A 294 41.25 30.70 23.52
C THR A 294 40.63 29.80 24.60
N LYS A 295 40.05 28.66 24.20
CA LYS A 295 39.45 27.70 25.14
C LYS A 295 40.48 26.95 25.96
N LYS A 296 41.54 26.43 25.32
CA LYS A 296 42.63 25.73 26.03
C LYS A 296 43.32 26.62 27.08
N LEU A 297 43.43 27.93 26.81
CA LEU A 297 43.99 28.89 27.76
C LEU A 297 43.09 29.14 29.00
N LYS A 298 41.78 28.92 28.89
CA LYS A 298 40.82 29.09 30.00
C LYS A 298 40.71 27.83 30.87
N GLU A 299 41.25 26.70 30.42
CA GLU A 299 41.27 25.42 31.14
C GLU A 299 42.58 25.20 31.94
N LEU A 300 43.55 26.11 31.79
CA LEU A 300 44.81 26.20 32.54
C LEU A 300 44.66 27.11 33.76
#